data_AF-A0A542AH05-F1
#
_entry.id   AF-A0A542AH05-F1
#
_cell.length_a   1.000
_cell.length_b   1.000
_cell.length_c   1.000
_cell.angle_alpha   90.00
_cell.angle_beta   90.00
_cell.angle_gamma   90.00
#
_symmetry.space_group_name_H-M   'P 1'
#
loop_
_entity.id
_entity.type
_entity.pdbx_description
1 polymer ?
#
loop_
_entity_poly.entity_id
_entity_poly.type
_entity_poly.pdbx_seq_one_letter_code
_entity_poly.pdbx_strand_id
1 'polypeptide(L)' 'MAKITDIRKCGRLISAYNKTAMDVNFNQEYFSIWVHAAGQESGLETCPLNVQLNTEMAERLRNYLNEFLNKS' A
#
# COMPACT_ATOMS: atom_id res chain seq x y z
N MET A 1 5.07 2.91 11.78
CA MET A 1 5.17 2.27 10.47
C MET A 1 4.83 0.81 10.61
N ALA A 2 3.84 0.34 9.86
CA ALA A 2 3.45 -1.08 9.88
C ALA A 2 4.26 -1.84 8.82
N LYS A 3 5.01 -2.86 9.27
CA LYS A 3 5.66 -3.81 8.37
C LYS A 3 4.67 -4.91 8.03
N ILE A 4 4.40 -5.09 6.74
CA ILE A 4 3.62 -6.24 6.29
C ILE A 4 4.55 -7.45 6.28
N THR A 5 4.16 -8.47 7.03
CA THR A 5 4.89 -9.73 7.11
C THR A 5 4.26 -10.83 6.25
N ASP A 6 3.02 -10.63 5.80
CA ASP A 6 2.31 -11.58 4.97
C ASP A 6 1.22 -10.89 4.13
N ILE A 7 1.11 -11.28 2.85
CA ILE A 7 0.06 -10.84 1.93
C ILE A 7 -0.66 -12.08 1.41
N ARG A 8 -1.99 -12.09 1.51
CA ARG A 8 -2.86 -13.20 1.10
C ARG A 8 -4.08 -12.69 0.36
N LYS A 9 -4.59 -13.49 -0.58
CA LYS A 9 -5.94 -13.29 -1.12
C LYS A 9 -6.97 -13.63 -0.05
N CYS A 10 -8.04 -12.85 0.00
CA CYS A 10 -9.23 -13.17 0.77
C CYS A 10 -10.47 -13.04 -0.11
N GLY A 11 -11.53 -13.81 0.19
CA GLY A 11 -12.82 -13.73 -0.51
C GLY A 11 -13.73 -12.62 0.00
N ARG A 12 -13.27 -11.84 1.00
CA ARG A 12 -14.06 -10.75 1.59
C ARG A 12 -13.96 -9.51 0.70
N LEU A 13 -15.09 -8.86 0.44
CA LEU A 13 -15.10 -7.56 -0.21
C LEU A 13 -14.46 -6.51 0.70
N ILE A 14 -13.44 -5.81 0.19
CA ILE A 14 -12.81 -4.67 0.84
C ILE A 14 -13.37 -3.42 0.17
N SER A 15 -14.16 -2.62 0.91
CA SER A 15 -14.73 -1.37 0.42
C SER A 15 -13.83 -0.17 0.76
N ALA A 16 -13.72 0.76 -0.18
CA ALA A 16 -13.05 2.05 0.00
C ALA A 16 -14.10 3.16 0.13
N TYR A 17 -13.97 3.99 1.16
CA TYR A 17 -14.97 5.03 1.47
C TYR A 17 -14.44 6.46 1.29
N ASN A 18 -13.12 6.66 1.21
CA ASN A 18 -12.48 7.98 1.17
C ASN A 18 -11.52 8.11 -0.02
N LYS A 19 -11.31 9.36 -0.48
CA LYS A 19 -10.27 9.72 -1.47
C LYS A 19 -8.97 10.04 -0.72
N THR A 20 -7.88 9.42 -1.12
CA THR A 20 -6.57 9.55 -0.46
C THR A 20 -5.47 9.79 -1.49
N ALA A 21 -4.49 10.62 -1.17
CA ALA A 21 -3.22 10.72 -1.89
C ALA A 21 -2.25 9.66 -1.37
N MET A 22 -1.33 9.20 -2.22
CA MET A 22 -0.35 8.17 -1.88
C MET A 22 1.04 8.57 -2.37
N ASP A 23 2.00 8.56 -1.45
CA ASP A 23 3.43 8.72 -1.74
C ASP A 23 4.14 7.37 -1.66
N VAL A 24 5.15 7.18 -2.50
CA VAL A 24 5.96 5.96 -2.52
C VAL A 24 7.44 6.30 -2.41
N ASN A 25 8.17 5.49 -1.65
CA ASN A 25 9.62 5.54 -1.55
C ASN A 25 10.17 4.12 -1.49
N PHE A 26 11.38 3.91 -2.00
CA PHE A 26 12.02 2.61 -1.92
C PHE A 26 13.55 2.75 -1.77
N ASN A 27 14.13 1.77 -1.09
CA ASN A 27 15.57 1.61 -0.98
C ASN A 27 15.94 0.13 -1.23
N GLN A 28 17.16 -0.26 -0.89
CA GLN A 28 17.64 -1.63 -1.10
C GLN A 28 16.91 -2.69 -0.26
N GLU A 29 16.30 -2.31 0.86
CA GLU A 29 15.68 -3.25 1.80
C GLU A 29 14.15 -3.23 1.77
N TYR A 30 13.57 -2.05 1.52
CA TYR A 30 12.15 -1.82 1.71
C TYR A 30 11.53 -0.96 0.61
N PHE A 31 10.31 -1.34 0.23
CA PHE A 31 9.35 -0.49 -0.46
C PHE A 31 8.37 0.07 0.57
N SER A 32 8.22 1.39 0.60
CA SER A 32 7.42 2.13 1.59
C SER A 32 6.32 2.92 0.90
N ILE A 33 5.12 2.89 1.49
CA ILE A 33 3.95 3.63 1.04
C ILE A 33 3.44 4.49 2.19
N TRP A 34 3.11 5.74 1.90
CA TRP A 34 2.35 6.61 2.79
C TRP A 34 1.02 6.97 2.15
N VAL A 35 -0.06 6.92 2.93
CA VAL A 35 -1.40 7.29 2.49
C VAL A 35 -1.92 8.46 3.33
N HIS A 36 -2.40 9.50 2.66
CA HIS A 36 -2.92 10.75 3.23
C HIS A 36 -4.39 10.92 2.84
N ALA A 37 -5.26 11.46 3.71
CA ALA A 37 -6.59 11.84 3.24
C ALA A 37 -6.50 13.06 2.30
N ALA A 38 -7.40 13.15 1.33
CA ALA A 38 -7.42 14.27 0.37
C ALA A 38 -7.52 15.64 1.09
N GLY A 39 -6.64 16.58 0.72
CA GLY A 39 -6.54 17.90 1.34
C GLY A 39 -5.58 17.96 2.54
N GLN A 40 -4.88 16.87 2.85
CA GLN A 40 -3.92 16.77 3.96
C GLN A 40 -2.46 16.71 3.49
N GLU A 41 -2.22 16.72 2.18
CA GLU A 41 -0.90 16.78 1.57
C GLU A 41 -0.08 18.03 1.96
N SER A 42 -0.72 19.07 2.52
CA SER A 42 -0.11 20.39 2.78
C SER A 42 0.15 20.76 4.25
N GLY A 43 -0.28 19.94 5.23
CA GLY A 43 0.08 20.15 6.64
C GLY A 43 -1.03 19.98 7.68
N LEU A 44 -0.54 19.89 8.92
CA LEU A 44 -1.17 19.53 10.21
C LEU A 44 -1.42 18.02 10.42
N GLU A 45 -0.67 17.52 11.40
CA GLU A 45 -0.52 16.12 11.80
C GLU A 45 -1.85 15.34 11.86
N THR A 46 -1.91 14.25 11.09
CA THR A 46 -2.51 13.00 11.53
C THR A 46 -1.66 11.85 10.99
N CYS A 47 -1.48 10.80 11.80
CA CYS A 47 -0.64 9.63 11.51
C CYS A 47 -0.92 9.05 10.10
N PRO A 48 -0.06 9.32 9.09
CA PRO A 48 -0.25 8.71 7.78
C PRO A 48 -0.21 7.20 7.94
N LEU A 49 -1.12 6.49 7.28
CA LEU A 49 -1.06 5.03 7.31
C LEU A 49 0.13 4.63 6.45
N ASN A 50 1.20 4.21 7.12
CA ASN A 50 2.46 3.90 6.49
C ASN A 50 2.73 2.40 6.48
N VAL A 51 2.95 1.89 5.28
CA VAL A 51 3.10 0.47 4.98
C VAL A 51 4.50 0.22 4.45
N GLN A 52 5.17 -0.81 4.96
CA GLN A 52 6.44 -1.28 4.44
C GLN A 52 6.38 -2.73 4.00
N LEU A 53 6.99 -2.99 2.86
CA LEU A 53 7.16 -4.30 2.24
C LEU A 53 8.67 -4.57 2.10
N ASN A 54 9.11 -5.75 2.52
CA ASN A 54 10.41 -6.26 2.06
C ASN A 54 10.29 -6.80 0.62
N THR A 55 11.40 -7.25 0.04
CA THR A 55 11.44 -7.80 -1.32
C THR A 55 10.41 -8.92 -1.54
N GLU A 56 10.33 -9.89 -0.63
CA GLU A 56 9.40 -11.02 -0.76
C GLU A 56 7.94 -10.56 -0.79
N MET A 57 7.55 -9.66 0.11
CA MET A 57 6.17 -9.14 0.15
C MET A 57 5.86 -8.26 -1.05
N ALA A 58 6.83 -7.47 -1.51
CA ALA A 58 6.68 -6.65 -2.72
C ALA A 58 6.47 -7.53 -3.97
N GLU A 59 7.21 -8.63 -4.10
CA GLU A 59 7.04 -9.59 -5.20
C GLU A 59 5.67 -10.27 -5.16
N ARG A 60 5.21 -10.67 -3.96
CA ARG A 60 3.89 -11.28 -3.81
C ARG A 60 2.78 -10.29 -4.18
N LEU A 61 2.90 -9.03 -3.74
CA LEU A 61 1.96 -7.97 -4.12
C LEU A 61 1.95 -7.77 -5.64
N ARG A 62 3.13 -7.69 -6.27
CA ARG A 62 3.26 -7.57 -7.74
C ARG A 62 2.54 -8.71 -8.46
N ASN A 63 2.68 -9.95 -8.00
CA ASN A 63 2.03 -11.09 -8.63
C ASN A 63 0.49 -10.99 -8.56
N TYR A 64 -0.07 -10.56 -7.43
CA TYR A 64 -1.51 -10.34 -7.30
C TYR A 64 -2.00 -9.16 -8.16
N LEU A 65 -1.23 -8.07 -8.24
CA LEU A 65 -1.53 -6.95 -9.13
C LEU A 65 -1.52 -7.38 -10.60
N ASN A 66 -0.51 -8.14 -11.02
CA ASN A 66 -0.44 -8.67 -12.38
C ASN A 66 -1.62 -9.59 -12.69
N GLU A 67 -2.02 -10.46 -11.76
CA GLU A 67 -3.20 -11.30 -11.94
C GLU A 67 -4.48 -10.48 -12.07
N PHE A 68 -4.61 -9.39 -11.31
CA PHE A 68 -5.75 -8.48 -11.44
C PHE A 68 -5.77 -7.76 -12.79
N LEU A 69 -4.63 -7.23 -13.22
CA LEU A 69 -4.49 -6.46 -14.47
C LEU A 69 -4.61 -7.33 -15.72
N ASN A 70 -4.13 -8.58 -15.65
CA ASN A 70 -4.13 -9.51 -16.78
C ASN A 70 -5.36 -10.44 -16.80
N LYS A 71 -6.37 -10.21 -15.95
CA LYS A 71 -7.71 -10.79 -16.11
C LYS A 71 -8.43 -10.08 -17.26
N SER A 72 -7.97 -10.35 -18.47
CA SER A 72 -8.69 -10.14 -19.73
C SER A 72 -9.16 -11.49 -20.25
#